data_AF-A0A938NX87-F1
#
_entry.id   AF-A0A938NX87-F1
#
_cell.length_a   1.000
_cell.length_b   1.000
_cell.length_c   1.000
_cell.angle_alpha   90.00
_cell.angle_beta   90.00
_cell.angle_gamma   90.00
#
_symmetry.space_group_name_H-M   'P 1'
#
loop_
_entity.id
_entity.type
_entity.pdbx_description
1 polymer ?
#
loop_
_entity_poly.entity_id
_entity_poly.type
_entity_poly.pdbx_seq_one_letter_code
_entity_poly.pdbx_strand_id
1 'polypeptide(L)'
;MELKTKTFVFILVSFLLGGIAGGFIGRTYFASQPNMHRPSRADVQEQFAERLQLTPEQATQVDSIFEAYRKNFGDFQKQYWQTFRFKRDTLRLEIRRLLSEEQNKLYEGYIKEMEEREGRRRGGRER
;
A
#
# COMPACT_ATOMS: atom_id res chain seq x y z
N MET A 1 20.35 -38.52 -34.30
CA MET A 1 19.83 -37.77 -33.13
C MET A 1 19.79 -36.27 -33.46
N GLU A 2 19.10 -35.86 -34.52
CA GLU A 2 19.23 -34.50 -35.10
C GLU A 2 18.03 -33.58 -34.84
N LEU A 3 16.81 -34.14 -34.79
CA LEU A 3 15.58 -33.34 -34.67
C LEU A 3 15.43 -32.69 -33.29
N LYS A 4 15.78 -33.42 -32.22
CA LYS A 4 15.57 -32.98 -30.83
C LYS A 4 16.39 -31.73 -30.48
N THR A 5 17.62 -31.63 -31.01
CA THR A 5 18.51 -30.50 -30.79
C THR A 5 18.00 -29.25 -31.51
N LYS A 6 17.51 -29.38 -32.75
CA LYS A 6 16.94 -28.24 -33.52
C LYS A 6 15.68 -27.70 -32.87
N THR A 7 14.79 -28.58 -32.40
CA THR A 7 13.57 -28.18 -31.68
C THR A 7 13.90 -27.48 -30.35
N PHE A 8 14.87 -28.00 -29.60
CA PHE A 8 15.29 -27.38 -28.33
C PHE A 8 15.88 -25.98 -28.52
N VAL A 9 16.74 -25.81 -29.53
CA VAL A 9 17.30 -24.48 -29.90
C VAL A 9 16.20 -23.52 -30.31
N PHE A 10 15.21 -23.97 -31.08
CA PHE A 10 14.09 -23.13 -31.51
C PHE A 10 13.23 -22.66 -30.33
N ILE A 11 12.94 -23.54 -29.37
CA ILE A 11 12.21 -23.20 -28.14
C ILE A 11 13.00 -22.19 -27.31
N LEU A 12 14.31 -22.40 -27.16
CA LEU A 12 15.16 -21.51 -26.36
C LEU A 12 15.25 -20.11 -26.98
N VAL A 13 15.40 -20.01 -28.30
CA VAL A 13 15.40 -18.73 -29.03
C VAL A 13 14.04 -18.05 -28.94
N SER A 14 12.94 -18.79 -29.09
CA SER A 14 11.58 -18.25 -28.97
C SER A 14 11.30 -17.71 -27.56
N PHE A 15 11.79 -18.39 -26.52
CA PHE A 15 11.65 -17.95 -25.13
C PHE A 15 12.45 -16.68 -24.86
N LEU A 16 13.69 -16.59 -25.38
CA LEU A 16 14.51 -15.38 -25.25
C LEU A 16 13.89 -14.18 -25.98
N LEU A 17 13.38 -14.39 -27.20
CA LEU A 17 12.69 -13.35 -27.96
C LEU A 17 11.40 -12.89 -27.25
N GLY A 18 10.61 -13.83 -26.74
CA GLY A 18 9.42 -13.52 -25.94
C GLY A 18 9.76 -12.75 -24.66
N GLY A 19 10.84 -13.12 -23.98
CA GLY A 19 11.33 -12.43 -22.78
C GLY A 19 11.80 -10.99 -23.06
N ILE A 20 12.55 -10.77 -24.15
CA ILE A 20 13.01 -9.44 -24.55
C ILE A 20 11.84 -8.56 -24.99
N ALA A 21 10.94 -9.09 -25.83
CA ALA A 21 9.76 -8.36 -26.31
C ALA A 21 8.81 -8.01 -25.15
N GLY A 22 8.55 -8.98 -24.26
CA GLY A 22 7.75 -8.77 -23.06
C GLY A 22 8.39 -7.76 -22.09
N GLY A 23 9.71 -7.81 -21.90
CA GLY A 23 10.44 -6.85 -21.08
C GLY A 23 10.39 -5.42 -21.63
N PHE A 24 10.48 -5.26 -22.96
CA PHE A 24 10.43 -3.95 -23.61
C PHE A 24 9.02 -3.34 -23.58
N ILE A 25 7.98 -4.13 -23.84
CA ILE A 25 6.57 -3.70 -23.73
C ILE A 25 6.22 -3.41 -22.26
N GLY A 26 6.67 -4.26 -21.34
CA GLY A 26 6.54 -4.08 -19.89
C GLY A 26 7.09 -2.72 -19.44
N ARG A 27 8.31 -2.40 -19.88
CA ARG A 27 9.00 -1.16 -19.49
C ARG A 27 8.45 0.09 -20.16
N THR A 28 7.95 0.01 -21.38
CA THR A 28 7.49 1.23 -22.11
C THR A 28 6.00 1.50 -21.87
N TYR A 29 5.16 0.47 -21.82
CA TYR A 29 3.71 0.61 -21.73
C TYR A 29 3.20 0.68 -20.29
N PHE A 30 3.83 -0.03 -19.34
CA PHE A 30 3.37 -0.08 -17.95
C PHE A 30 4.19 0.79 -16.98
N ALA A 31 5.39 1.26 -17.36
CA ALA A 31 6.15 2.21 -16.53
C ALA A 31 5.64 3.67 -16.68
N SER A 32 4.72 3.93 -17.62
CA SER A 32 4.19 5.27 -17.88
C SER A 32 2.99 5.63 -16.99
N GLN A 33 2.62 4.84 -15.98
CA GLN A 33 1.73 5.36 -14.95
C GLN A 33 2.50 6.50 -14.25
N PRO A 34 2.10 7.77 -14.42
CA PRO A 34 2.78 8.85 -13.73
C PRO A 34 2.70 8.51 -12.24
N ASN A 35 3.85 8.54 -11.56
CA ASN A 35 3.87 8.56 -10.11
C ASN A 35 2.99 9.74 -9.71
N MET A 36 1.75 9.45 -9.32
CA MET A 36 0.75 10.44 -8.98
C MET A 36 1.28 11.09 -7.72
N HIS A 37 2.04 12.18 -7.90
CA HIS A 37 2.77 12.84 -6.83
C HIS A 37 1.72 13.28 -5.84
N ARG A 38 1.70 12.64 -4.68
CA ARG A 38 0.72 12.95 -3.65
C ARG A 38 1.11 14.34 -3.15
N PRO A 39 0.24 15.34 -3.23
CA PRO A 39 0.61 16.71 -2.87
C PRO A 39 1.12 16.71 -1.43
N SER A 40 2.20 17.47 -1.22
CA SER A 40 2.74 17.69 0.09
C SER A 40 1.73 18.42 0.96
N ARG A 41 1.91 18.37 2.28
CA ARG A 41 1.02 19.12 3.20
C ARG A 41 1.08 20.62 2.92
N ALA A 42 2.28 21.13 2.64
CA ALA A 42 2.47 22.53 2.29
C ALA A 42 1.68 22.87 1.01
N ASP A 43 1.72 21.99 0.01
CA ASP A 43 1.01 22.19 -1.26
C ASP A 43 -0.52 22.27 -1.04
N VAL A 44 -1.05 21.48 -0.10
CA VAL A 44 -2.49 21.50 0.23
C VAL A 44 -2.86 22.76 1.00
N GLN A 45 -2.01 23.22 1.93
CA GLN A 45 -2.23 24.45 2.69
C GLN A 45 -2.15 25.68 1.78
N GLU A 46 -1.17 25.72 0.88
CA GLU A 46 -1.00 26.77 -0.12
C GLU A 46 -2.21 26.84 -1.05
N GLN A 47 -2.65 25.70 -1.60
CA GLN A 47 -3.86 25.64 -2.42
C GLN A 47 -5.12 26.07 -1.65
N PHE A 48 -5.20 25.74 -0.36
CA PHE A 48 -6.32 26.16 0.49
C PHE A 48 -6.34 27.68 0.69
N ALA A 49 -5.16 28.26 0.99
CA ALA A 49 -5.01 29.69 1.17
C ALA A 49 -5.28 30.47 -0.12
N GLU A 50 -4.75 30.00 -1.26
CA GLU A 50 -4.99 30.60 -2.58
C GLU A 50 -6.47 30.54 -2.96
N ARG A 51 -7.10 29.36 -2.81
CA ARG A 51 -8.50 29.15 -3.17
C ARG A 51 -9.47 30.00 -2.36
N LEU A 52 -9.14 30.27 -1.10
CA LEU A 52 -9.95 31.12 -0.22
C LEU A 52 -9.48 32.57 -0.18
N GLN A 53 -8.42 32.92 -0.93
CA GLN A 53 -7.83 34.25 -0.99
C GLN A 53 -7.53 34.79 0.42
N LEU A 54 -6.92 33.96 1.27
CA LEU A 54 -6.59 34.33 2.64
C LEU A 54 -5.52 35.42 2.66
N THR A 55 -5.64 36.38 3.58
CA THR A 55 -4.54 37.29 3.89
C THR A 55 -3.38 36.52 4.55
N PRO A 56 -2.14 37.04 4.53
CA PRO A 56 -1.01 36.39 5.19
C PRO A 56 -1.25 36.08 6.68
N GLU A 57 -1.96 36.99 7.35
CA GLU A 57 -2.35 36.84 8.76
C GLU A 57 -3.36 35.71 8.94
N GLN A 58 -4.37 35.63 8.08
CA GLN A 58 -5.38 34.56 8.09
C GLN A 58 -4.76 33.20 7.77
N ALA A 59 -3.87 33.12 6.77
CA ALA A 59 -3.16 31.90 6.43
C ALA A 59 -2.34 31.37 7.62
N THR A 60 -1.61 32.25 8.31
CA THR A 60 -0.85 31.90 9.51
C THR A 60 -1.75 31.36 10.64
N GLN A 61 -2.92 31.98 10.85
CA GLN A 61 -3.89 31.51 11.84
C GLN A 61 -4.46 30.13 11.47
N VAL A 62 -4.84 29.94 10.21
CA VAL A 62 -5.35 28.65 9.70
C VAL A 62 -4.32 27.54 9.84
N ASP A 63 -3.05 27.82 9.53
CA ASP A 63 -1.96 26.86 9.69
C ASP A 63 -1.78 26.44 11.15
N SER A 64 -1.88 27.38 12.08
CA SER A 64 -1.83 27.08 13.52
C SER A 64 -2.99 26.17 13.96
N ILE A 65 -4.19 26.36 13.40
CA ILE A 65 -5.37 25.52 13.66
C ILE A 65 -5.11 24.11 13.11
N PHE A 66 -4.66 23.99 11.87
CA PHE A 66 -4.37 22.68 11.28
C PHE A 66 -3.33 21.89 12.08
N GLU A 67 -2.27 22.54 12.55
CA GLU A 67 -1.23 21.86 13.33
C GLU A 67 -1.73 21.44 14.72
N ALA A 68 -2.54 22.27 15.38
CA ALA A 68 -3.17 21.91 16.66
C ALA A 68 -4.09 20.68 16.50
N TYR A 69 -4.94 20.66 15.48
CA TYR A 69 -5.81 19.52 15.21
C TYR A 69 -5.04 18.28 14.77
N ARG A 70 -3.96 18.43 14.01
CA ARG A 70 -3.08 17.31 13.63
C ARG A 70 -2.56 16.58 14.86
N LYS A 71 -2.07 17.32 15.86
CA LYS A 71 -1.58 16.72 17.11
C LYS A 71 -2.69 15.97 17.83
N ASN A 72 -3.86 16.60 17.97
CA ASN A 72 -5.04 15.99 18.59
C ASN A 72 -5.49 14.71 17.87
N PHE A 73 -5.56 14.73 16.54
CA PHE A 73 -5.89 13.56 15.73
C PHE A 73 -4.83 12.46 15.88
N GLY A 74 -3.54 12.82 15.96
CA GLY A 74 -2.47 11.86 16.19
C GLY A 74 -2.62 11.11 17.51
N ASP A 75 -2.97 11.81 18.59
CA ASP A 75 -3.15 11.19 19.90
C ASP A 75 -4.46 10.38 19.98
N PHE A 76 -5.55 10.88 19.39
CA PHE A 76 -6.79 10.12 19.22
C PHE A 76 -6.54 8.84 18.43
N GLN A 77 -5.80 8.93 17.32
CA GLN A 77 -5.47 7.79 16.49
C GLN A 77 -4.67 6.73 17.26
N LYS A 78 -3.71 7.11 18.10
CA LYS A 78 -2.96 6.15 18.94
C LYS A 78 -3.88 5.38 19.88
N GLN A 79 -4.75 6.09 20.60
CA GLN A 79 -5.71 5.48 21.52
C GLN A 79 -6.68 4.56 20.77
N TYR A 80 -7.22 5.04 19.65
CA TYR A 80 -8.11 4.26 18.79
C TYR A 80 -7.44 2.97 18.30
N TRP A 81 -6.18 3.03 17.86
CA TRP A 81 -5.44 1.84 17.42
C TRP A 81 -5.26 0.80 18.53
N GLN A 82 -5.06 1.23 19.78
CA GLN A 82 -4.98 0.31 20.91
C GLN A 82 -6.31 -0.41 21.13
N THR A 83 -7.41 0.33 21.18
CA THR A 83 -8.76 -0.26 21.33
C THR A 83 -9.11 -1.17 20.16
N PHE A 84 -8.78 -0.75 18.93
CA PHE A 84 -9.03 -1.54 17.73
C PHE A 84 -8.27 -2.87 17.75
N ARG A 85 -6.98 -2.87 18.11
CA ARG A 85 -6.17 -4.10 18.25
C ARG A 85 -6.80 -5.04 19.26
N PHE A 86 -7.17 -4.54 20.43
CA PHE A 86 -7.82 -5.34 21.46
C PHE A 86 -9.10 -6.01 20.95
N LYS A 87 -10.01 -5.23 20.34
CA LYS A 87 -11.26 -5.78 19.77
C LYS A 87 -11.01 -6.83 18.70
N ARG A 88 -10.04 -6.59 17.82
CA ARG A 88 -9.65 -7.53 16.76
C ARG A 88 -9.10 -8.83 17.35
N ASP A 89 -8.26 -8.75 18.38
CA ASP A 89 -7.66 -9.93 19.00
C ASP A 89 -8.71 -10.74 19.77
N THR A 90 -9.66 -10.08 20.44
CA THR A 90 -10.85 -10.72 21.04
C THR A 90 -11.68 -11.45 19.99
N LEU A 91 -12.02 -10.79 18.88
CA LEU A 91 -12.76 -11.41 17.77
C LEU A 91 -12.02 -12.66 17.25
N ARG A 92 -10.69 -12.59 17.10
CA ARG A 92 -9.89 -13.74 16.66
C ARG A 92 -9.97 -14.91 17.63
N LEU A 93 -9.92 -14.64 18.94
CA LEU A 93 -10.07 -15.68 19.97
C LEU A 93 -11.46 -16.31 19.96
N GLU A 94 -12.51 -15.51 19.79
CA GLU A 94 -13.89 -16.01 19.71
C GLU A 94 -14.08 -16.91 18.49
N ILE A 95 -13.56 -16.51 17.33
CA ILE A 95 -13.60 -17.34 16.12
C ILE A 95 -12.85 -18.66 16.34
N ARG A 96 -11.62 -18.63 16.89
CA ARG A 96 -10.80 -19.84 17.14
C ARG A 96 -11.53 -20.89 17.99
N ARG A 97 -12.34 -20.45 18.96
CA ARG A 97 -13.12 -21.35 19.83
C ARG A 97 -14.21 -22.12 19.10
N LEU A 98 -14.66 -21.62 17.95
CA LEU A 98 -15.70 -22.26 17.13
C LEU A 98 -15.13 -23.21 16.07
N LEU A 99 -13.82 -23.14 15.81
CA LEU A 99 -13.16 -23.89 14.75
C LEU A 99 -12.57 -25.20 15.25
N SER A 100 -12.55 -26.22 14.38
CA SER A 100 -11.76 -27.42 14.60
C SER A 100 -10.26 -27.14 14.54
N GLU A 101 -9.41 -28.08 14.97
CA GLU A 101 -7.96 -27.90 14.92
C GLU A 101 -7.44 -27.68 13.49
N GLU A 102 -7.98 -28.41 12.51
CA GLU A 102 -7.62 -28.26 11.10
C GLU A 102 -8.07 -26.90 10.53
N GLN A 103 -9.29 -26.46 10.87
CA GLN A 103 -9.80 -25.15 10.48
C GLN A 103 -9.01 -24.00 11.12
N ASN A 104 -8.54 -24.17 12.36
CA ASN A 104 -7.67 -23.21 13.02
C ASN A 104 -6.35 -23.03 12.27
N LYS A 105 -5.74 -24.10 11.75
CA LYS A 105 -4.52 -24.00 10.92
C LYS A 105 -4.75 -23.18 9.65
N LEU A 106 -5.89 -23.37 8.98
CA LEU A 106 -6.27 -22.57 7.81
C LEU A 106 -6.52 -21.10 8.19
N TYR A 107 -7.17 -20.86 9.32
CA TYR A 107 -7.48 -19.53 9.81
C TYR A 107 -6.23 -18.73 10.18
N GLU A 108 -5.23 -19.34 10.82
CA GLU A 108 -3.93 -18.69 11.09
C GLU A 108 -3.21 -18.32 9.79
N GLY A 109 -3.24 -19.21 8.79
CA GLY A 109 -2.69 -18.94 7.47
C GLY A 109 -3.35 -17.73 6.81
N TYR A 110 -4.69 -17.66 6.87
CA TYR A 110 -5.46 -16.54 6.36
C TYR A 110 -5.12 -15.22 7.08
N ILE A 111 -5.02 -15.22 8.41
CA ILE A 111 -4.64 -14.03 9.18
C ILE A 111 -3.25 -13.53 8.75
N LYS A 112 -2.28 -14.44 8.66
CA LYS A 112 -0.90 -14.09 8.29
C LYS A 112 -0.84 -13.46 6.90
N GLU A 113 -1.53 -14.04 5.93
CA GLU A 113 -1.60 -13.49 4.57
C GLU A 113 -2.18 -12.07 4.56
N MET A 114 -3.24 -11.83 5.34
CA MET A 114 -3.85 -10.51 5.45
C MET A 114 -2.92 -9.49 6.10
N GLU A 115 -2.18 -9.87 7.15
CA GLU A 115 -1.20 -9.00 7.80
C GLU A 115 -0.02 -8.65 6.87
N GLU A 116 0.44 -9.61 6.06
CA GLU A 116 1.47 -9.37 5.06
C GLU A 116 1.01 -8.43 3.93
N ARG A 117 -0.27 -8.52 3.53
CA ARG A 117 -0.88 -7.59 2.55
C ARG A 117 -0.99 -6.17 3.14
N GLU A 118 -1.37 -6.04 4.40
CA GLU A 118 -1.42 -4.75 5.10
C GLU A 118 -0.03 -4.15 5.34
N GLY A 119 0.95 -4.96 5.74
CA GLY A 119 2.34 -4.55 5.95
C GLY A 119 2.97 -4.00 4.67
N ARG A 120 2.75 -4.67 3.53
CA ARG A 120 3.21 -4.18 2.21
C ARG A 120 2.63 -2.82 1.83
N ARG A 121 1.37 -2.55 2.18
CA ARG A 121 0.72 -1.25 1.94
C ARG A 121 1.26 -0.13 2.84
N ARG A 122 1.77 -0.46 4.02
CA ARG A 122 2.41 0.51 4.93
C ARG A 122 3.88 0.77 4.58
N GLY A 123 4.65 -0.27 4.26
CA GLY A 123 6.06 -0.15 3.87
C GLY A 123 6.29 0.51 2.50
N GLY A 124 5.31 0.47 1.60
CA GLY A 124 5.35 1.22 0.33
C GLY A 124 5.10 2.73 0.46
N ARG A 125 4.86 3.23 1.67
CA ARG A 125 4.69 4.67 1.97
C ARG A 125 5.96 5.33 2.53
N GLU A 126 6.99 4.54 2.84
CA GLU A 126 8.26 4.97 3.45
C GLU A 126 9.47 4.83 2.50
N ARG A 127 9.24 4.51 1.21
CA ARG A 127 10.27 4.48 0.16
C ARG A 127 9.95 5.48 -0.93
#